data_AF-A0A6A7AUF7-F1
#
_entry.id   AF-A0A6A7AUF7-F1
#
_cell.length_a   1.000
_cell.length_b   1.000
_cell.length_c   1.000
_cell.angle_alpha   90.00
_cell.angle_beta   90.00
_cell.angle_gamma   90.00
#
_symmetry.space_group_name_H-M   'P 1'
#
loop_
_entity.id
_entity.type
_entity.pdbx_description
1 polymer ?
#
loop_
_entity_poly.entity_id
_entity_poly.type
_entity_poly.pdbx_seq_one_letter_code
_entity_poly.pdbx_strand_id
1 'polypeptide(L)'
;MIVSIGTGQSHPVKIHGAGPKRVLSVLAALIARVTGTDISNQEMEELKHQNDGLANLHYRRFNLPAELGLGDKKLDEWKKADGSRFTKHGRKRESTIEKIRRLTQKYCAKEEVQDAMDEVATHLVRHRQARCNDERKWELWATGNRYRCTVSGCDKSQKLRPFKDDLRDHIRSLHLDQIQGKVQPEAEVLELLIQAGTCPY
;
A
#
# COMPACT_ATOMS: atom_id res chain seq x y z
N MET A 1 3.26 -8.69 -1.38
CA MET A 1 2.07 -8.42 -2.21
C MET A 1 1.76 -6.93 -2.13
N ILE A 2 1.42 -6.31 -3.25
CA ILE A 2 0.99 -4.91 -3.36
C ILE A 2 -0.36 -4.88 -4.06
N VAL A 3 -1.33 -4.17 -3.46
CA VAL A 3 -2.65 -3.96 -4.04
C VAL A 3 -2.83 -2.46 -4.28
N SER A 4 -3.15 -2.09 -5.52
CA SER A 4 -3.45 -0.71 -5.92
C SER A 4 -4.92 -0.58 -6.27
N ILE A 5 -5.60 0.46 -5.79
CA ILE A 5 -7.01 0.72 -6.08
C ILE A 5 -7.12 2.10 -6.72
N GLY A 6 -7.56 2.13 -7.97
CA GLY A 6 -7.80 3.35 -8.74
C GLY A 6 -9.24 3.84 -8.64
N THR A 7 -9.45 5.12 -8.92
CA THR A 7 -10.76 5.79 -8.91
C THR A 7 -11.48 5.78 -10.26
N GLY A 8 -10.99 4.98 -11.20
CA GLY A 8 -11.50 4.87 -12.57
C GLY A 8 -10.56 5.50 -13.59
N GLN A 9 -10.48 4.87 -14.76
CA GLN A 9 -9.74 5.35 -15.91
C GLN A 9 -10.57 6.41 -16.64
N SER A 10 -9.92 7.51 -17.04
CA SER A 10 -10.54 8.52 -17.90
C SER A 10 -10.34 8.13 -19.36
N HIS A 11 -11.27 8.53 -20.23
CA HIS A 11 -11.05 8.35 -21.67
C HIS A 11 -9.90 9.24 -22.15
N PRO A 12 -9.13 8.79 -23.16
CA PRO A 12 -8.11 9.63 -23.77
C PRO A 12 -8.74 10.91 -24.32
N VAL A 13 -8.17 12.05 -23.95
CA VAL A 13 -8.64 13.37 -24.39
C VAL A 13 -8.44 13.47 -25.91
N LYS A 14 -9.53 13.60 -26.67
CA LYS A 14 -9.46 13.79 -28.14
C LYS A 14 -8.87 15.17 -28.46
N ILE A 15 -7.66 15.20 -29.02
CA ILE A 15 -7.03 16.43 -29.49
C ILE A 15 -7.75 16.91 -30.75
N HIS A 16 -8.22 18.16 -30.74
CA HIS A 16 -8.96 18.73 -31.87
C HIS A 16 -8.00 19.29 -32.95
N GLY A 17 -8.38 19.13 -34.22
CA GLY A 17 -7.50 19.37 -35.38
C GLY A 17 -7.07 20.82 -35.64
N ALA A 18 -7.82 21.83 -35.18
CA ALA A 18 -7.47 23.24 -35.39
C ALA A 18 -8.11 24.22 -34.39
N GLY A 19 -7.47 25.39 -34.22
CA GLY A 19 -7.99 26.54 -33.48
C GLY A 19 -7.65 26.59 -31.98
N PRO A 20 -8.18 27.59 -31.23
CA PRO A 20 -7.89 27.79 -29.80
C PRO A 20 -8.33 26.61 -28.92
N LYS A 21 -9.29 25.80 -29.39
CA LYS A 21 -9.69 24.54 -28.76
C LYS A 21 -8.58 23.49 -28.75
N ARG A 22 -7.63 23.54 -29.69
CA ARG A 22 -6.45 22.66 -29.73
C ARG A 22 -5.55 22.91 -28.52
N VAL A 23 -5.23 24.17 -28.21
CA VAL A 23 -4.38 24.54 -27.07
C VAL A 23 -4.99 24.06 -25.75
N LEU A 24 -6.29 24.28 -25.54
CA LEU A 24 -7.00 23.78 -24.36
C LEU A 24 -7.04 22.25 -24.30
N SER A 25 -7.26 21.57 -25.43
CA SER A 25 -7.27 20.10 -25.48
C SER A 25 -5.89 19.48 -25.22
N VAL A 26 -4.81 20.15 -25.67
CA VAL A 26 -3.42 19.73 -25.39
C VAL A 26 -3.08 19.95 -23.92
N LEU A 27 -3.50 21.07 -23.33
CA LEU A 27 -3.29 21.34 -21.91
C LEU A 27 -4.07 20.34 -21.04
N ALA A 28 -5.32 20.04 -21.39
CA ALA A 28 -6.11 19.00 -20.73
C ALA A 28 -5.49 17.60 -20.88
N ALA A 29 -4.96 17.26 -22.06
CA ALA A 29 -4.25 16.01 -22.29
C ALA A 29 -2.95 15.91 -21.47
N LEU A 30 -2.20 17.02 -21.36
CA LEU A 30 -1.00 17.10 -20.52
C LEU A 30 -1.34 16.93 -19.04
N ILE A 31 -2.35 17.64 -18.54
CA ILE A 31 -2.82 17.49 -17.16
C ILE A 31 -3.25 16.05 -16.90
N ALA A 32 -4.07 15.46 -17.78
CA ALA A 32 -4.52 14.07 -17.67
C ALA A 32 -3.36 13.06 -17.73
N ARG A 33 -2.27 13.37 -18.44
CA ARG A 33 -1.06 12.55 -18.49
C ARG A 33 -0.22 12.66 -17.23
N VAL A 34 -0.11 13.85 -16.64
CA VAL A 34 0.63 14.10 -15.40
C VAL A 34 -0.12 13.56 -14.17
N THR A 35 -1.46 13.65 -14.16
CA THR A 35 -2.31 13.09 -13.10
C THR A 35 -2.73 11.64 -13.36
N GLY A 36 -2.35 11.10 -14.52
CA GLY A 36 -2.70 9.77 -14.99
C GLY A 36 -2.00 8.69 -14.18
N THR A 37 -2.71 8.17 -13.17
CA THR A 37 -2.24 7.05 -12.34
C THR A 37 -2.08 5.73 -13.11
N ASP A 38 -2.36 5.70 -14.41
CA ASP A 38 -2.20 4.51 -15.27
C ASP A 38 -0.76 4.34 -15.78
N ILE A 39 -0.02 5.44 -15.97
CA ILE A 39 1.40 5.40 -16.39
C ILE A 39 2.25 4.71 -15.33
N SER A 40 2.03 5.03 -14.06
CA SER A 40 2.77 4.41 -12.95
C SER A 40 2.46 2.92 -12.75
N ASN A 41 1.33 2.40 -13.26
CA ASN A 41 1.09 0.94 -13.21
C ASN A 41 1.75 0.22 -14.36
N GLN A 42 1.73 0.83 -15.54
CA GLN A 42 2.39 0.27 -16.70
C GLN A 42 3.90 0.14 -16.40
N GLU A 43 4.51 1.17 -15.81
CA GLU A 43 5.88 1.13 -15.31
C GLU A 43 6.08 0.04 -14.24
N MET A 44 5.14 -0.15 -13.31
CA MET A 44 5.22 -1.21 -12.29
C MET A 44 5.11 -2.62 -12.88
N GLU A 45 4.27 -2.83 -13.91
CA GLU A 45 4.19 -4.10 -14.63
C GLU A 45 5.45 -4.35 -15.46
N GLU A 46 5.98 -3.33 -16.14
CA GLU A 46 7.24 -3.40 -16.88
C GLU A 46 8.43 -3.72 -15.97
N LEU A 47 8.50 -3.10 -14.78
CA LEU A 47 9.52 -3.39 -13.76
C LEU A 47 9.43 -4.82 -13.22
N LYS A 48 8.23 -5.40 -13.16
CA LYS A 48 8.05 -6.81 -12.78
C LYS A 48 8.61 -7.76 -13.84
N HIS A 49 8.49 -7.40 -15.12
CA HIS A 49 8.99 -8.20 -16.23
C HIS A 49 10.51 -8.08 -16.44
N GLN A 50 11.11 -6.94 -16.09
CA GLN A 50 12.54 -6.67 -16.31
C GLN A 50 13.45 -7.13 -15.18
N ASN A 51 12.91 -7.43 -13.99
CA ASN A 51 13.70 -7.66 -12.79
C ASN A 51 13.37 -9.04 -12.19
N ASP A 52 14.24 -10.03 -12.37
CA ASP A 52 14.06 -11.39 -11.82
C ASP A 52 13.90 -11.40 -10.28
N GLY A 53 14.48 -10.41 -9.58
CA GLY A 53 14.30 -10.22 -8.14
C GLY A 53 12.87 -9.80 -7.73
N LEU A 54 12.08 -9.27 -8.66
CA LEU A 54 10.67 -8.89 -8.49
C LEU A 54 9.71 -9.92 -9.08
N ALA A 55 10.19 -11.03 -9.65
CA ALA A 55 9.35 -12.09 -10.22
C ALA A 55 8.33 -12.64 -9.20
N ASN A 56 8.70 -12.65 -7.91
CA ASN A 56 7.84 -13.09 -6.80
C ASN A 56 6.94 -11.97 -6.22
N LEU A 57 7.02 -10.74 -6.75
CA LEU A 57 6.17 -9.64 -6.30
C LEU A 57 4.78 -9.79 -6.93
N HIS A 58 3.82 -10.23 -6.12
CA HIS A 58 2.41 -10.17 -6.47
C HIS A 58 1.93 -8.72 -6.41
N TYR A 59 1.81 -8.07 -7.56
CA TYR A 59 1.17 -6.77 -7.75
C TYR A 59 -0.20 -6.97 -8.41
N ARG A 60 -1.25 -6.37 -7.84
CA ARG A 60 -2.60 -6.39 -8.41
C ARG A 60 -3.20 -4.99 -8.36
N ARG A 61 -3.72 -4.51 -9.49
CA ARG A 61 -4.45 -3.25 -9.54
C ARG A 61 -5.92 -3.46 -9.87
N PHE A 62 -6.79 -2.86 -9.06
CA PHE A 62 -8.21 -2.75 -9.31
C PHE A 62 -8.51 -1.33 -9.77
N ASN A 63 -8.97 -1.17 -11.00
CA ASN A 63 -9.34 0.14 -11.53
C ASN A 63 -10.56 0.00 -12.44
N LEU A 64 -11.53 0.92 -12.34
CA LEU A 64 -12.69 0.85 -13.22
C LEU A 64 -12.26 1.21 -14.65
N PRO A 65 -12.61 0.40 -15.67
CA PRO A 65 -12.26 0.71 -17.04
C PRO A 65 -12.95 1.98 -17.52
N ALA A 66 -12.32 2.67 -18.48
CA ALA A 66 -12.80 3.93 -19.01
C ALA A 66 -14.24 3.84 -19.54
N GLU A 67 -14.62 2.70 -20.11
CA GLU A 67 -15.96 2.41 -20.64
C GLU A 67 -17.10 2.62 -19.62
N LEU A 68 -16.83 2.48 -18.32
CA LEU A 68 -17.83 2.74 -17.27
C LEU A 68 -18.02 4.24 -16.99
N GLY A 69 -17.12 5.09 -17.51
CA GLY A 69 -17.22 6.55 -17.50
C GLY A 69 -17.10 7.17 -16.10
N LEU A 70 -16.49 6.45 -15.15
CA LEU A 70 -16.27 6.99 -13.81
C LEU A 70 -15.10 7.98 -13.79
N GLY A 71 -14.00 7.68 -14.49
CA GLY A 71 -12.82 8.55 -14.54
C GLY A 71 -13.04 9.88 -15.26
N ASP A 72 -14.13 10.04 -16.02
CA ASP A 72 -14.47 11.31 -16.68
C ASP A 72 -15.22 12.28 -15.73
N LYS A 73 -15.58 11.82 -14.52
CA LYS A 73 -16.22 12.67 -13.52
C LYS A 73 -15.19 13.57 -12.86
N LYS A 74 -15.52 14.85 -12.73
CA LYS A 74 -14.67 15.78 -11.97
C LYS A 74 -14.72 15.42 -10.49
N LEU A 75 -13.59 15.56 -9.80
CA LEU A 75 -13.45 15.26 -8.37
C LEU A 75 -14.39 16.12 -7.50
N ASP A 76 -14.70 17.34 -7.94
CA ASP A 76 -15.60 18.29 -7.27
C ASP A 76 -17.08 18.11 -7.65
N GLU A 77 -17.43 17.15 -8.53
CA GLU A 77 -18.80 16.95 -9.00
C GLU A 77 -19.70 16.28 -7.94
N TRP A 78 -20.29 17.07 -7.05
CA TRP A 78 -21.23 16.58 -6.04
C TRP A 78 -22.70 16.86 -6.40
N LYS A 79 -23.37 15.90 -7.03
CA LYS A 79 -24.82 15.95 -7.29
C LYS A 79 -25.56 15.35 -6.10
N LYS A 80 -26.24 16.22 -5.33
CA LYS A 80 -27.19 15.81 -4.30
C LYS A 80 -28.44 15.20 -4.98
N ALA A 81 -29.11 14.27 -4.30
CA ALA A 81 -30.46 13.87 -4.66
C ALA A 81 -31.41 14.99 -4.23
N ASP A 82 -31.43 16.09 -4.97
CA ASP A 82 -32.38 17.17 -4.77
C ASP A 82 -33.80 16.67 -5.10
N GLY A 83 -34.79 17.01 -4.27
CA GLY A 83 -36.15 16.41 -4.19
C GLY A 83 -37.00 16.40 -5.47
N SER A 84 -36.46 16.88 -6.59
CA SER A 84 -36.97 16.60 -7.93
C SER A 84 -36.67 15.14 -8.30
N ARG A 85 -37.67 14.28 -8.10
CA ARG A 85 -37.57 12.83 -8.31
C ARG A 85 -37.33 12.42 -9.76
N PHE A 86 -37.42 13.34 -10.73
CA PHE A 86 -37.44 12.99 -12.14
C PHE A 86 -36.68 14.00 -13.02
N THR A 87 -35.92 13.47 -13.97
CA THR A 87 -35.35 14.22 -15.10
C THR A 87 -36.47 14.66 -16.05
N LYS A 88 -36.15 15.55 -17.01
CA LYS A 88 -37.07 15.97 -18.10
C LYS A 88 -37.70 14.78 -18.87
N HIS A 89 -37.13 13.58 -18.75
CA HIS A 89 -37.60 12.33 -19.36
C HIS A 89 -38.19 11.32 -18.36
N GLY A 90 -38.59 11.76 -17.16
CA GLY A 90 -39.22 10.88 -16.17
C GLY A 90 -38.29 9.86 -15.50
N ARG A 91 -36.96 9.99 -15.63
CA ARG A 91 -36.00 9.09 -14.96
C ARG A 91 -35.56 9.63 -13.62
N LYS A 92 -35.45 8.78 -12.59
CA LYS A 92 -34.90 9.17 -11.29
C LYS A 92 -33.51 9.78 -11.46
N ARG A 93 -33.31 10.97 -10.88
CA ARG A 93 -32.00 11.63 -10.88
C ARG A 93 -31.09 10.88 -9.91
N GLU A 94 -30.06 10.23 -10.42
CA GLU A 94 -29.07 9.49 -9.64
C GLU A 94 -28.06 10.48 -9.03
N SER A 95 -27.81 10.37 -7.73
CA SER A 95 -26.77 11.15 -7.05
C SER A 95 -25.36 10.70 -7.47
N THR A 96 -24.33 11.55 -7.27
CA THR A 96 -22.94 11.16 -7.59
C THR A 96 -22.54 9.88 -6.85
N ILE A 97 -22.89 9.75 -5.56
CA ILE A 97 -22.54 8.58 -4.74
C ILE A 97 -23.29 7.33 -5.18
N GLU A 98 -24.59 7.42 -5.50
CA GLU A 98 -25.34 6.27 -6.03
C GLU A 98 -24.73 5.78 -7.35
N LYS A 99 -24.34 6.71 -8.23
CA LYS A 99 -23.68 6.37 -9.49
C LYS A 99 -22.33 5.68 -9.25
N ILE A 100 -21.50 6.20 -8.35
CA ILE A 100 -20.22 5.56 -7.98
C ILE A 100 -20.48 4.14 -7.49
N ARG A 101 -21.38 3.96 -6.50
CA ARG A 101 -21.71 2.65 -5.94
C ARG A 101 -22.17 1.67 -7.01
N ARG A 102 -23.10 2.07 -7.87
CA ARG A 102 -23.63 1.22 -8.94
C ARG A 102 -22.56 0.79 -9.93
N LEU A 103 -21.68 1.72 -10.36
CA LEU A 103 -20.60 1.41 -11.29
C LEU A 103 -19.54 0.52 -10.65
N THR A 104 -19.15 0.78 -9.40
CA THR A 104 -18.22 -0.06 -8.65
C THR A 104 -18.81 -1.46 -8.44
N GLN A 105 -20.07 -1.58 -8.04
CA GLN A 105 -20.74 -2.88 -7.91
C GLN A 105 -20.77 -3.64 -9.23
N LYS A 106 -21.09 -2.97 -10.34
CA LYS A 106 -21.04 -3.59 -11.68
C LYS A 106 -19.64 -4.09 -12.03
N TYR A 107 -18.60 -3.33 -11.70
CA TYR A 107 -17.22 -3.74 -11.91
C TYR A 107 -16.84 -4.94 -11.03
N CYS A 108 -17.15 -4.86 -9.73
CA CYS A 108 -16.89 -5.95 -8.79
C CYS A 108 -17.66 -7.22 -9.15
N ALA A 109 -18.86 -7.13 -9.75
CA ALA A 109 -19.65 -8.30 -10.12
C ALA A 109 -19.08 -9.10 -11.32
N LYS A 110 -18.05 -8.60 -12.00
CA LYS A 110 -17.37 -9.36 -13.06
C LYS A 110 -16.61 -10.54 -12.45
N GLU A 111 -16.74 -11.71 -13.07
CA GLU A 111 -16.05 -12.95 -12.66
C GLU A 111 -14.54 -12.75 -12.55
N GLU A 112 -13.91 -12.18 -13.58
CA GLU A 112 -12.46 -11.88 -13.60
C GLU A 112 -11.99 -11.02 -12.41
N VAL A 113 -12.85 -10.13 -11.90
CA VAL A 113 -12.54 -9.25 -10.78
C VAL A 113 -12.75 -9.98 -9.45
N GLN A 114 -13.78 -10.82 -9.35
CA GLN A 114 -14.01 -11.69 -8.18
C GLN A 114 -12.84 -12.65 -7.99
N ASP A 115 -12.43 -13.36 -9.05
CA ASP A 115 -11.30 -14.30 -9.00
C ASP A 115 -10.02 -13.61 -8.54
N ALA A 116 -9.75 -12.41 -9.07
CA ALA A 116 -8.59 -11.62 -8.67
C ALA A 116 -8.68 -11.14 -7.21
N MET A 117 -9.88 -10.81 -6.71
CA MET A 117 -10.09 -10.46 -5.29
C MET A 117 -9.88 -11.67 -4.39
N ASP A 118 -10.36 -12.85 -4.77
CA ASP A 118 -10.19 -14.10 -4.03
C ASP A 118 -8.74 -14.56 -3.98
N GLU A 119 -7.99 -14.41 -5.08
CA GLU A 119 -6.55 -14.65 -5.11
C GLU A 119 -5.82 -13.73 -4.11
N VAL A 120 -6.11 -12.43 -4.16
CA VAL A 120 -5.54 -11.45 -3.22
C VAL A 120 -5.89 -11.80 -1.78
N ALA A 121 -7.15 -12.10 -1.49
CA ALA A 121 -7.60 -12.50 -0.16
C ALA A 121 -6.85 -13.75 0.33
N THR A 122 -6.72 -14.76 -0.52
CA THR A 122 -5.98 -16.00 -0.23
C THR A 122 -4.53 -15.71 0.13
N HIS A 123 -3.83 -14.87 -0.64
CA HIS A 123 -2.46 -14.47 -0.32
C HIS A 123 -2.36 -13.70 0.98
N LEU A 124 -3.27 -12.76 1.25
CA LEU A 124 -3.28 -11.99 2.50
C LEU A 124 -3.51 -12.90 3.72
N VAL A 125 -4.41 -13.87 3.62
CA VAL A 125 -4.66 -14.86 4.67
C VAL A 125 -3.44 -15.74 4.89
N ARG A 126 -2.84 -16.29 3.81
CA ARG A 126 -1.61 -17.08 3.91
C ARG A 126 -0.48 -16.29 4.55
N HIS A 127 -0.27 -15.03 4.15
CA HIS A 127 0.73 -14.16 4.77
C HIS A 127 0.41 -13.88 6.23
N ARG A 128 -0.86 -13.69 6.60
CA ARG A 128 -1.26 -13.53 8.00
C ARG A 128 -0.98 -14.79 8.82
N GLN A 129 -1.35 -15.96 8.32
CA GLN A 129 -1.10 -17.25 8.99
C GLN A 129 0.40 -17.51 9.15
N ALA A 130 1.18 -17.30 8.09
CA ALA A 130 2.64 -17.37 8.16
C ALA A 130 3.20 -16.39 9.21
N ARG A 131 2.58 -15.21 9.35
CA ARG A 131 2.97 -14.25 10.39
C ARG A 131 2.61 -14.68 11.81
N CYS A 132 1.51 -15.40 11.99
CA CYS A 132 1.09 -15.92 13.29
C CYS A 132 1.91 -17.14 13.73
N ASN A 133 2.46 -17.92 12.79
CA ASN A 133 3.23 -19.13 13.10
C ASN A 133 4.71 -18.87 13.41
N ASP A 134 5.22 -17.66 13.11
CA ASP A 134 6.60 -17.28 13.38
C ASP A 134 6.63 -16.32 14.58
N GLU A 135 6.60 -16.91 15.78
CA GLU A 135 6.56 -16.22 17.06
C GLU A 135 7.73 -15.23 17.22
N ARG A 136 8.91 -15.58 16.69
CA ARG A 136 10.11 -14.73 16.74
C ARG A 136 9.94 -13.43 15.93
N LYS A 137 9.19 -13.47 14.84
CA LYS A 137 8.93 -12.31 13.98
C LYS A 137 7.68 -11.54 14.37
N TRP A 138 6.85 -12.07 15.26
CA TRP A 138 5.59 -11.45 15.67
C TRP A 138 5.80 -10.03 16.19
N GLU A 139 6.76 -9.83 17.10
CA GLU A 139 7.05 -8.52 17.66
C GLU A 139 7.42 -7.51 16.57
N LEU A 140 8.35 -7.86 15.68
CA LEU A 140 8.73 -7.01 14.54
C LEU A 140 7.53 -6.66 13.65
N TRP A 141 6.63 -7.61 13.38
CA TRP A 141 5.48 -7.37 12.51
C TRP A 141 4.33 -6.63 13.17
N ALA A 142 4.13 -6.80 14.48
CA ALA A 142 3.03 -6.21 15.22
C ALA A 142 3.35 -4.80 15.73
N THR A 143 4.58 -4.58 16.21
CA THR A 143 5.00 -3.31 16.81
C THR A 143 5.99 -2.53 15.94
N GLY A 144 6.62 -3.18 14.96
CA GLY A 144 7.72 -2.57 14.20
C GLY A 144 9.02 -2.46 14.98
N ASN A 145 9.08 -2.99 16.21
CA ASN A 145 10.24 -2.88 17.07
C ASN A 145 11.49 -3.47 16.42
N ARG A 146 12.58 -2.75 16.54
CA ARG A 146 13.94 -3.19 16.21
C ARG A 146 14.86 -2.96 17.40
N TYR A 147 16.03 -3.55 17.36
CA TYR A 147 16.97 -3.53 18.48
C TYR A 147 18.34 -3.04 18.04
N ARG A 148 18.96 -2.20 18.85
CA ARG A 148 20.36 -1.79 18.67
C ARG A 148 21.13 -1.96 19.96
N CYS A 149 22.44 -2.15 19.84
CA CYS A 149 23.29 -2.18 21.02
C CYS A 149 23.48 -0.76 21.57
N THR A 150 23.28 -0.59 22.87
CA THR A 150 23.47 0.68 23.60
C THR A 150 24.76 0.71 24.42
N VAL A 151 25.54 -0.38 24.42
CA VAL A 151 26.82 -0.43 25.14
C VAL A 151 27.79 0.57 24.50
N SER A 152 28.37 1.41 25.35
CA SER A 152 29.32 2.45 24.93
C SER A 152 30.53 1.82 24.26
N GLY A 153 30.97 2.40 23.13
CA GLY A 153 32.11 1.89 22.36
C GLY A 153 31.82 0.66 21.50
N CYS A 154 30.57 0.17 21.46
CA CYS A 154 30.19 -0.93 20.57
C CYS A 154 30.20 -0.49 19.10
N ASP A 155 30.99 -1.20 18.29
CA ASP A 155 31.10 -1.05 16.82
C ASP A 155 29.77 -1.26 16.08
N LYS A 156 28.87 -2.05 16.68
CA LYS A 156 27.56 -2.41 16.12
C LYS A 156 26.40 -1.59 16.70
N SER A 157 26.67 -0.52 17.43
CA SER A 157 25.63 0.35 18.04
C SER A 157 24.69 1.00 17.01
N GLN A 158 25.16 1.23 15.79
CA GLN A 158 24.34 1.78 14.69
C GLN A 158 23.56 0.71 13.91
N LYS A 159 23.84 -0.57 14.12
CA LYS A 159 23.22 -1.66 13.38
C LYS A 159 21.90 -2.06 14.05
N LEU A 160 20.80 -1.77 13.36
CA LEU A 160 19.48 -2.28 13.75
C LEU A 160 19.39 -3.78 13.48
N ARG A 161 18.91 -4.50 14.49
CA ARG A 161 18.61 -5.92 14.47
C ARG A 161 17.10 -6.12 14.49
N PRO A 162 16.58 -7.06 13.69
CA PRO A 162 15.15 -7.31 13.62
C PRO A 162 14.61 -8.03 14.85
N PHE A 163 15.43 -8.83 15.57
CA PHE A 163 14.95 -9.68 16.66
C PHE A 163 15.65 -9.40 17.99
N LYS A 164 14.89 -9.56 19.08
CA LYS A 164 15.35 -9.40 20.46
C LYS A 164 16.52 -10.34 20.77
N ASP A 165 16.41 -11.60 20.33
CA ASP A 165 17.43 -12.63 20.55
C ASP A 165 18.75 -12.28 19.85
N ASP A 166 18.71 -11.62 18.69
CA ASP A 166 19.93 -11.21 17.98
C ASP A 166 20.72 -10.16 18.77
N LEU A 167 20.01 -9.27 19.50
CA LEU A 167 20.65 -8.31 20.39
C LEU A 167 21.14 -9.02 21.65
N ARG A 168 20.36 -9.96 22.21
CA ARG A 168 20.75 -10.75 23.37
C ARG A 168 22.06 -11.50 23.13
N ASP A 169 22.16 -12.21 22.01
CA ASP A 169 23.34 -12.99 21.63
C ASP A 169 24.54 -12.08 21.34
N HIS A 170 24.30 -10.91 20.77
CA HIS A 170 25.34 -9.90 20.58
C HIS A 170 25.90 -9.39 21.91
N ILE A 171 25.04 -9.08 22.89
CA ILE A 171 25.45 -8.61 24.21
C ILE A 171 26.22 -9.71 24.94
N ARG A 172 25.76 -10.95 24.91
CA ARG A 172 26.48 -12.08 25.51
C ARG A 172 27.83 -12.33 24.85
N SER A 173 27.93 -12.25 23.52
CA SER A 173 29.18 -12.57 22.82
C SER A 173 30.26 -11.48 22.90
N LEU A 174 29.87 -10.21 22.97
CA LEU A 174 30.81 -9.08 22.84
C LEU A 174 30.88 -8.17 24.06
N HIS A 175 29.91 -8.23 24.98
CA HIS A 175 29.80 -7.34 26.14
C HIS A 175 29.61 -8.12 27.45
N LEU A 176 30.17 -9.33 27.53
CA LEU A 176 30.02 -10.22 28.70
C LEU A 176 30.53 -9.57 30.00
N ASP A 177 31.55 -8.72 29.89
CA ASP A 177 32.14 -7.90 30.96
C ASP A 177 31.17 -6.89 31.57
N GLN A 178 30.21 -6.39 30.77
CA GLN A 178 29.18 -5.47 31.26
C GLN A 178 28.11 -6.19 32.09
N ILE A 179 28.02 -7.51 31.96
CA ILE A 179 27.01 -8.35 32.58
C ILE A 179 27.59 -9.07 33.81
N GLN A 180 28.82 -9.57 33.73
CA GLN A 180 29.47 -10.30 34.81
C GLN A 180 29.92 -9.37 35.96
N GLY A 181 29.75 -9.81 37.20
CA GLY A 181 30.19 -9.07 38.40
C GLY A 181 29.26 -7.94 38.84
N LYS A 182 28.09 -7.77 38.21
CA LYS A 182 27.04 -6.88 38.70
C LYS A 182 26.31 -7.53 39.89
N VAL A 183 25.81 -6.69 40.79
CA VAL A 183 25.03 -7.12 41.97
C VAL A 183 23.66 -7.69 41.56
N GLN A 184 23.13 -7.23 40.42
CA GLN A 184 21.87 -7.73 39.86
C GLN A 184 22.08 -9.06 39.12
N PRO A 185 21.04 -9.92 39.06
CA PRO A 185 21.06 -11.13 38.25
C PRO A 185 21.39 -10.82 36.78
N GLU A 186 22.21 -11.68 36.16
CA GLU A 186 22.62 -11.56 34.75
C GLU A 186 21.44 -11.31 33.80
N ALA A 187 20.34 -12.04 34.02
CA ALA A 187 19.13 -11.93 33.21
C ALA A 187 18.46 -10.55 33.30
N GLU A 188 18.51 -9.90 34.47
CA GLU A 188 17.89 -8.60 34.69
C GLU A 188 18.70 -7.49 33.99
N VAL A 189 20.03 -7.51 34.14
CA VAL A 189 20.94 -6.59 33.46
C VAL A 189 20.79 -6.70 31.93
N LEU A 190 20.69 -7.93 31.42
CA LEU A 190 20.52 -8.20 30.01
C LEU A 190 19.20 -7.66 29.46
N GLU A 191 18.09 -7.85 30.17
CA GLU A 191 16.79 -7.32 29.78
C GLU A 191 16.77 -5.78 29.82
N LEU A 192 17.41 -5.14 30.79
CA LEU A 192 17.55 -3.68 30.84
C LEU A 192 18.30 -3.13 29.62
N LEU A 193 19.41 -3.76 29.23
CA LEU A 193 20.18 -3.36 28.04
C LEU A 193 19.37 -3.54 26.75
N ILE A 194 18.59 -4.62 26.65
CA ILE A 194 17.71 -4.87 25.50
C ILE A 194 16.57 -3.85 25.44
N GLN A 195 15.93 -3.55 26.57
CA GLN A 195 14.88 -2.53 26.65
C GLN A 195 15.42 -1.15 26.26
N ALA A 196 16.58 -0.76 26.78
CA ALA A 196 17.26 0.49 26.40
C ALA A 196 17.60 0.54 24.90
N GLY A 197 17.90 -0.62 24.30
CA GLY A 197 18.19 -0.78 22.88
C GLY A 197 16.96 -0.93 21.98
N THR A 198 15.74 -0.94 22.53
CA THR A 198 14.52 -1.09 21.74
C THR A 198 14.20 0.21 21.00
N CYS A 199 14.00 0.10 19.69
CA CYS A 199 13.71 1.19 18.78
C CYS A 199 12.32 0.93 18.15
N PRO A 200 11.26 1.62 18.60
CA PRO A 200 9.96 1.55 17.95
C PRO A 200 10.03 2.19 16.55
N TYR A 201 9.12 1.76 15.66
CA TYR A 201 8.99 2.30 14.31
C TYR A 201 8.13 3.58 14.28
#